data_AF-A1ZSJ9-F1
#
_entry.id   AF-A1ZSJ9-F1
#
_cell.length_a   1.000
_cell.length_b   1.000
_cell.length_c   1.000
_cell.angle_alpha   90.00
_cell.angle_beta   90.00
_cell.angle_gamma   90.00
#
_symmetry.space_group_name_H-M   'P 1'
#
loop_
_entity.id
_entity.type
_entity.pdbx_description
1 polymer ?
#
loop_
_entity_poly.entity_id
_entity_poly.type
_entity_poly.pdbx_seq_one_letter_code
_entity_poly.pdbx_strand_id
1 'polypeptide(L)'
;MIQKLKKTGIDRLDNFLYEFAPIDLPWWDKDHLTTLEVEARTHEDKQDCSICIVFCPEAEGVLERTIVFYAAFNDRELTETTLIDKDVLEHLQDDIQLEFSENQNAYFTDDFNETKSVLSHIFHLVKDQKTVERYPLEEGDGELKAGDVLDHFIGMIHINSAEFTKESIAEHLKTGIEYEGQEYLEALQEDIKNGIVANFQDEYAVELEKPALDLIIEVVNEYK
;
A
#
# COMPACT_ATOMS: atom_id res chain seq x y z
N MET A 1 -9.88 -18.02 0.87
CA MET A 1 -9.90 -16.56 1.09
C MET A 1 -11.07 -15.92 0.35
N ILE A 2 -11.21 -16.20 -0.95
CA ILE A 2 -12.30 -15.80 -1.86
C ILE A 2 -13.71 -15.83 -1.25
N GLN A 3 -14.13 -16.92 -0.59
CA GLN A 3 -15.46 -17.00 0.02
C GLN A 3 -15.71 -16.00 1.17
N LYS A 4 -14.66 -15.58 1.89
CA LYS A 4 -14.78 -14.55 2.94
C LYS A 4 -14.95 -13.16 2.31
N LEU A 5 -14.21 -12.87 1.24
CA LEU A 5 -14.31 -11.63 0.46
C LEU A 5 -15.71 -11.43 -0.13
N LYS A 6 -16.31 -12.50 -0.66
CA LYS A 6 -17.69 -12.44 -1.14
C LYS A 6 -18.71 -12.04 -0.07
N LYS A 7 -18.42 -12.30 1.21
CA LYS A 7 -19.28 -11.89 2.33
C LYS A 7 -19.10 -10.42 2.71
N THR A 8 -18.00 -9.79 2.31
CA THR A 8 -17.67 -8.38 2.59
C THR A 8 -18.02 -7.47 1.41
N GLY A 9 -18.68 -7.99 0.36
CA GLY A 9 -19.06 -7.21 -0.83
C GLY A 9 -18.07 -7.30 -1.98
N ILE A 10 -16.92 -7.93 -1.78
CA ILE A 10 -15.91 -8.19 -2.82
C ILE A 10 -16.32 -9.47 -3.56
N ASP A 11 -17.16 -9.30 -4.58
CA ASP A 11 -17.79 -10.43 -5.28
C ASP A 11 -16.87 -11.08 -6.32
N ARG A 12 -15.81 -10.38 -6.75
CA ARG A 12 -14.83 -10.80 -7.77
C ARG A 12 -13.42 -10.29 -7.46
N LEU A 13 -12.40 -11.02 -7.93
CA LEU A 13 -10.98 -10.64 -7.85
C LEU A 13 -10.45 -10.08 -9.18
N ASP A 14 -11.36 -9.76 -10.10
CA ASP A 14 -11.09 -9.50 -11.52
C ASP A 14 -10.63 -8.05 -11.77
N ASN A 15 -9.57 -7.58 -11.12
CA ASN A 15 -9.01 -6.22 -11.28
C ASN A 15 -10.02 -5.11 -10.94
N PHE A 16 -10.38 -5.00 -9.66
CA PHE A 16 -11.28 -3.95 -9.15
C PHE A 16 -10.78 -3.33 -7.86
N LEU A 17 -11.01 -2.03 -7.73
CA LEU A 17 -10.94 -1.28 -6.48
C LEU A 17 -12.34 -1.24 -5.87
N TYR A 18 -12.44 -1.61 -4.60
CA TYR A 18 -13.66 -1.54 -3.81
C TYR A 18 -13.48 -0.51 -2.72
N GLU A 19 -14.33 0.50 -2.70
CA GLU A 19 -14.32 1.55 -1.67
C GLU A 19 -15.45 1.29 -0.68
N PHE A 20 -15.12 1.36 0.62
CA PHE A 20 -16.06 1.23 1.72
C PHE A 20 -16.35 2.58 2.34
N ALA A 21 -17.54 2.72 2.95
CA ALA A 21 -17.92 3.98 3.58
C ALA A 21 -16.92 4.37 4.68
N PRO A 22 -16.66 5.67 4.87
CA PRO A 22 -15.74 6.14 5.91
C PRO A 22 -16.13 5.62 7.28
N ILE A 23 -15.14 5.18 8.06
CA ILE A 23 -15.29 4.68 9.42
C ILE A 23 -14.41 5.47 10.38
N ASP A 24 -14.87 5.61 11.62
CA ASP A 24 -14.09 6.23 12.70
C ASP A 24 -13.07 5.21 13.24
N LEU A 25 -11.78 5.48 13.03
CA LEU A 25 -10.66 4.68 13.50
C LEU A 25 -9.76 5.54 14.40
N PRO A 26 -10.17 5.83 15.66
CA PRO A 26 -9.50 6.81 16.52
C PRO A 26 -8.10 6.38 16.99
N TRP A 27 -7.68 5.16 16.65
CA TRP A 27 -6.34 4.63 16.86
C TRP A 27 -5.44 4.80 15.63
N TRP A 28 -6.03 4.98 14.45
CA TRP A 28 -5.36 5.23 13.17
C TRP A 28 -5.24 6.74 12.92
N ASP A 29 -6.37 7.42 12.78
CA ASP A 29 -6.46 8.87 12.68
C ASP A 29 -7.56 9.36 13.65
N LYS A 30 -7.17 10.24 14.57
CA LYS A 30 -8.05 10.75 15.63
C LYS A 30 -8.96 11.88 15.16
N ASP A 31 -8.58 12.56 14.09
CA ASP A 31 -9.18 13.82 13.68
C ASP A 31 -10.04 13.64 12.41
N HIS A 32 -9.91 12.51 11.71
CA HIS A 32 -10.62 12.25 10.46
C HIS A 32 -11.28 10.87 10.41
N LEU A 33 -12.33 10.74 9.60
CA LEU A 33 -12.86 9.43 9.22
C LEU A 33 -11.92 8.79 8.22
N THR A 34 -11.83 7.47 8.21
CA THR A 34 -10.96 6.71 7.30
C THR A 34 -11.81 5.90 6.34
N THR A 35 -11.61 6.12 5.06
CA THR A 35 -12.13 5.26 3.99
C THR A 35 -11.25 4.03 3.87
N LEU A 36 -11.86 2.86 3.69
CA LEU A 36 -11.15 1.62 3.43
C LEU A 36 -11.29 1.29 1.94
N GLU A 37 -10.17 1.20 1.27
CA GLU A 37 -10.05 0.80 -0.13
C GLU A 37 -9.48 -0.61 -0.22
N VAL A 38 -10.02 -1.44 -1.12
CA VAL A 38 -9.50 -2.78 -1.40
C VAL A 38 -9.26 -2.94 -2.88
N GLU A 39 -7.99 -3.03 -3.26
CA GLU A 39 -7.57 -3.41 -4.59
C GLU A 39 -7.50 -4.93 -4.67
N ALA A 40 -8.33 -5.52 -5.53
CA ALA A 40 -8.32 -6.94 -5.82
C ALA A 40 -7.87 -7.17 -7.26
N ARG A 41 -6.70 -7.79 -7.42
CA ARG A 41 -6.06 -8.02 -8.73
C ARG A 41 -5.97 -9.51 -9.06
N THR A 42 -6.03 -9.81 -10.35
CA THR A 42 -5.75 -11.13 -10.92
C THR A 42 -4.51 -10.99 -11.81
N HIS A 43 -3.46 -11.75 -11.52
CA HIS A 43 -2.19 -11.71 -12.25
C HIS A 43 -2.25 -12.55 -13.54
N GLU A 44 -1.24 -12.40 -14.42
CA GLU A 44 -1.24 -12.78 -15.84
C GLU A 44 -1.72 -14.21 -16.16
N ASP A 45 -1.49 -15.19 -15.26
CA ASP A 45 -1.91 -16.59 -15.46
C ASP A 45 -3.34 -16.90 -14.97
N LYS A 46 -4.06 -15.90 -14.43
CA LYS A 46 -5.40 -16.02 -13.82
C LYS A 46 -5.50 -17.05 -12.68
N GLN A 47 -4.38 -17.54 -12.19
CA GLN A 47 -4.28 -18.49 -11.09
C GLN A 47 -3.93 -17.78 -9.78
N ASP A 48 -3.19 -16.69 -9.88
CA ASP A 48 -2.71 -15.92 -8.75
C ASP A 48 -3.51 -14.61 -8.66
N CYS A 49 -3.93 -14.31 -7.44
CA CYS A 49 -4.68 -13.10 -7.10
C CYS A 49 -3.97 -12.38 -5.97
N SER A 50 -4.08 -11.07 -5.94
CA SER A 50 -3.61 -10.26 -4.80
C SER A 50 -4.74 -9.39 -4.26
N ILE A 51 -4.59 -9.07 -2.97
CA ILE A 51 -5.40 -8.11 -2.27
C ILE A 51 -4.48 -7.13 -1.59
N CYS A 52 -4.64 -5.86 -1.93
CA CYS A 52 -4.05 -4.74 -1.23
C CYS A 52 -5.18 -3.97 -0.54
N ILE A 53 -5.04 -3.71 0.76
CA ILE A 53 -5.98 -2.88 1.52
C ILE A 53 -5.29 -1.59 1.87
N VAL A 54 -5.98 -0.49 1.59
CA VAL A 54 -5.50 0.87 1.79
C VAL A 54 -6.45 1.59 2.74
N PHE A 55 -5.90 2.29 3.73
CA PHE A 55 -6.63 3.23 4.56
C PHE A 55 -6.41 4.64 4.02
N CYS A 56 -7.50 5.37 3.87
CA CYS A 56 -7.54 6.69 3.29
C CYS A 56 -8.23 7.66 4.26
N PRO A 57 -7.52 8.31 5.20
CA PRO A 57 -8.09 9.32 6.06
C PRO A 57 -8.65 10.50 5.25
N GLU A 58 -9.85 10.95 5.60
CA GLU A 58 -10.51 12.12 5.01
C GLU A 58 -9.96 13.40 5.64
N ALA A 59 -8.65 13.65 5.44
CA ALA A 59 -8.02 14.91 5.79
C ALA A 59 -8.43 16.01 4.79
N GLU A 60 -8.47 17.28 5.23
CA GLU A 60 -9.00 18.45 4.50
C GLU A 60 -8.38 18.69 3.10
N GLY A 61 -8.76 17.89 2.10
CA GLY A 61 -8.30 18.01 0.72
C GLY A 61 -7.02 17.24 0.37
N VAL A 62 -6.48 16.43 1.29
CA VAL A 62 -5.36 15.51 1.03
C VAL A 62 -5.83 14.08 1.28
N LEU A 63 -5.69 13.22 0.26
CA LEU A 63 -5.95 11.79 0.35
C LEU A 63 -4.63 11.11 0.73
N GLU A 64 -4.37 10.97 2.03
CA GLU A 64 -3.26 10.13 2.51
C GLU A 64 -3.66 8.66 2.31
N ARG A 65 -3.09 7.98 1.30
CA ARG A 65 -3.38 6.56 1.02
C ARG A 65 -2.29 5.70 1.63
N THR A 66 -2.61 4.92 2.66
CA THR A 66 -1.65 4.04 3.34
C THR A 66 -1.99 2.57 3.13
N ILE A 67 -1.07 1.79 2.57
CA ILE A 67 -1.23 0.33 2.46
C ILE A 67 -1.10 -0.27 3.85
N VAL A 68 -2.14 -0.98 4.30
CA VAL A 68 -2.17 -1.59 5.64
C VAL A 68 -2.12 -3.11 5.63
N PHE A 69 -2.37 -3.71 4.46
CA PHE A 69 -2.34 -5.16 4.30
C PHE A 69 -2.12 -5.50 2.83
N TYR A 70 -1.22 -6.46 2.59
CA TYR A 70 -1.03 -7.06 1.29
C TYR A 70 -0.92 -8.58 1.41
N ALA A 71 -1.60 -9.29 0.51
CA ALA A 71 -1.42 -10.73 0.34
C ALA A 71 -1.64 -11.15 -1.12
N ALA A 72 -0.71 -11.94 -1.65
CA ALA A 72 -0.88 -12.67 -2.91
C ALA A 72 -1.09 -14.16 -2.65
N PHE A 73 -2.03 -14.76 -3.37
CA PHE A 73 -2.45 -16.14 -3.17
C PHE A 73 -3.09 -16.72 -4.42
N ASN A 74 -3.07 -18.06 -4.50
CA ASN A 74 -3.91 -18.82 -5.40
C ASN A 74 -5.00 -19.55 -4.62
N ASP A 75 -5.73 -20.45 -5.29
CA ASP A 75 -6.80 -21.23 -4.66
C ASP A 75 -6.35 -22.10 -3.47
N ARG A 76 -5.04 -22.37 -3.33
CA ARG A 76 -4.49 -23.36 -2.40
C ARG A 76 -3.60 -22.74 -1.32
N GLU A 77 -2.81 -21.73 -1.65
CA GLU A 77 -1.74 -21.22 -0.80
C GLU A 77 -1.42 -19.74 -1.06
N LEU A 78 -0.57 -19.16 -0.21
CA LEU A 78 0.07 -17.88 -0.49
C LEU A 78 1.11 -18.07 -1.59
N THR A 79 1.19 -17.10 -2.50
CA THR A 79 2.24 -17.04 -3.51
C THR A 79 3.36 -16.08 -3.10
N GLU A 80 3.08 -15.19 -2.16
CA GLU A 80 4.02 -14.23 -1.57
C GLU A 80 3.78 -14.08 -0.07
N THR A 81 4.81 -13.62 0.64
CA THR A 81 4.72 -13.27 2.06
C THR A 81 3.66 -12.19 2.27
N THR A 82 2.76 -12.40 3.24
CA THR A 82 1.78 -11.40 3.63
C THR A 82 2.46 -10.32 4.45
N LEU A 83 2.17 -9.05 4.16
CA LEU A 83 2.65 -7.89 4.90
C LEU A 83 1.48 -7.16 5.56
N ILE A 84 1.67 -6.73 6.80
CA ILE A 84 0.64 -6.13 7.64
C ILE A 84 1.26 -4.94 8.37
N ASP A 85 0.60 -3.79 8.24
CA ASP A 85 1.01 -2.58 8.94
C ASP A 85 1.02 -2.78 10.47
N LYS A 86 2.01 -2.17 11.11
CA LYS A 86 2.26 -2.29 12.53
C LYS A 86 1.06 -1.85 13.36
N ASP A 87 0.52 -0.66 13.09
CA ASP A 87 -0.55 -0.06 13.90
C ASP A 87 -1.85 -0.86 13.73
N VAL A 88 -2.06 -1.44 12.54
CA VAL A 88 -3.17 -2.37 12.31
C VAL A 88 -3.02 -3.64 13.15
N LEU A 89 -1.89 -4.34 13.10
CA LEU A 89 -1.77 -5.58 13.88
C LEU A 89 -1.80 -5.32 15.40
N GLU A 90 -1.11 -4.28 15.87
CA GLU A 90 -1.11 -3.90 17.28
C GLU A 90 -2.52 -3.57 17.81
N HIS A 91 -3.43 -3.10 16.93
CA HIS A 91 -4.82 -2.84 17.30
C HIS A 91 -5.75 -4.07 17.21
N LEU A 92 -5.49 -5.00 16.29
CA LEU A 92 -6.42 -6.09 15.95
C LEU A 92 -6.50 -7.27 16.96
N GLN A 93 -5.77 -7.20 18.11
CA GLN A 93 -5.81 -8.07 19.31
C GLN A 93 -4.61 -9.02 19.54
N ASP A 94 -4.33 -9.25 20.84
CA ASP A 94 -3.20 -9.97 21.46
C ASP A 94 -2.96 -11.43 21.01
N ASP A 95 -3.94 -12.08 20.36
CA ASP A 95 -3.88 -13.50 20.03
C ASP A 95 -3.17 -13.80 18.70
N ILE A 96 -2.88 -12.77 17.88
CA ILE A 96 -2.12 -12.93 16.64
C ILE A 96 -0.65 -12.56 16.90
N GLN A 97 0.20 -13.57 17.00
CA GLN A 97 1.64 -13.38 17.20
C GLN A 97 2.37 -13.58 15.88
N LEU A 98 2.60 -12.48 15.16
CA LEU A 98 3.38 -12.48 13.94
C LEU A 98 4.81 -11.99 14.20
N GLU A 99 5.72 -12.42 13.34
CA GLU A 99 7.07 -11.88 13.34
C GLU A 99 7.06 -10.44 12.79
N PHE A 100 7.83 -9.56 13.42
CA PHE A 100 8.01 -8.18 12.97
C PHE A 100 9.32 -8.07 12.19
N SER A 101 9.26 -7.46 11.01
CA SER A 101 10.41 -7.15 10.17
C SER A 101 10.79 -5.69 10.35
N GLU A 102 11.88 -5.42 11.07
CA GLU A 102 12.42 -4.06 11.25
C GLU A 102 12.75 -3.40 9.89
N ASN A 103 13.23 -4.18 8.92
CA ASN A 103 13.61 -3.67 7.59
C ASN A 103 12.38 -3.24 6.76
N GLN A 104 11.23 -3.88 6.98
CA GLN A 104 9.99 -3.58 6.27
C GLN A 104 9.04 -2.75 7.12
N ASN A 105 9.42 -2.44 8.37
CA ASN A 105 8.60 -1.82 9.40
C ASN A 105 7.18 -2.42 9.49
N ALA A 106 7.05 -3.73 9.26
CA ALA A 106 5.77 -4.42 9.12
C ALA A 106 5.81 -5.79 9.76
N TYR A 107 4.64 -6.28 10.18
CA TYR A 107 4.47 -7.67 10.53
C TYR A 107 4.29 -8.52 9.27
N PHE A 108 4.80 -9.75 9.31
CA PHE A 108 4.72 -10.64 8.16
C PHE A 108 4.34 -12.07 8.55
N THR A 109 3.79 -12.80 7.58
CA THR A 109 3.52 -14.23 7.71
C THR A 109 3.45 -14.92 6.35
N ASP A 110 3.94 -16.16 6.31
CA ASP A 110 3.77 -17.10 5.20
C ASP A 110 2.66 -18.14 5.49
N ASP A 111 1.99 -18.05 6.64
CA ASP A 111 0.89 -18.96 7.00
C ASP A 111 -0.44 -18.45 6.45
N PHE A 112 -1.00 -19.21 5.51
CA PHE A 112 -2.25 -18.87 4.84
C PHE A 112 -3.47 -18.75 5.77
N ASN A 113 -3.47 -19.37 6.96
CA ASN A 113 -4.55 -19.23 7.95
C ASN A 113 -4.36 -17.99 8.82
N GLU A 114 -3.13 -17.62 9.16
CA GLU A 114 -2.81 -16.35 9.82
C GLU A 114 -3.22 -15.17 8.94
N THR A 115 -2.83 -15.17 7.66
CA THR A 115 -3.28 -14.17 6.67
C THR A 115 -4.81 -14.07 6.63
N LYS A 116 -5.51 -15.21 6.57
CA LYS A 116 -6.99 -15.21 6.60
C LYS A 116 -7.56 -14.69 7.90
N SER A 117 -6.87 -14.87 9.02
CA SER A 117 -7.28 -14.38 10.33
C SER A 117 -7.20 -12.87 10.34
N VAL A 118 -6.03 -12.31 10.03
CA VAL A 118 -5.79 -10.86 9.96
C VAL A 118 -6.76 -10.19 8.99
N LEU A 119 -6.88 -10.71 7.78
CA LEU A 119 -7.82 -10.20 6.78
C LEU A 119 -9.28 -10.19 7.27
N SER A 120 -9.67 -11.18 8.08
CA SER A 120 -11.02 -11.22 8.65
C SER A 120 -11.22 -10.16 9.73
N HIS A 121 -10.17 -9.81 10.47
CA HIS A 121 -10.20 -8.76 11.48
C HIS A 121 -10.27 -7.38 10.83
N ILE A 122 -9.46 -7.13 9.79
CA ILE A 122 -9.53 -5.88 8.99
C ILE A 122 -10.95 -5.70 8.41
N PHE A 123 -11.49 -6.74 7.76
CA PHE A 123 -12.87 -6.65 7.25
C PHE A 123 -13.94 -6.58 8.35
N HIS A 124 -13.61 -6.89 9.60
CA HIS A 124 -14.54 -6.66 10.70
C HIS A 124 -14.73 -5.17 10.98
N LEU A 125 -13.74 -4.33 10.68
CA LEU A 125 -13.81 -2.87 10.87
C LEU A 125 -14.92 -2.25 10.01
N VAL A 126 -15.11 -2.79 8.81
CA VAL A 126 -16.16 -2.39 7.86
C VAL A 126 -17.34 -3.35 7.85
N LYS A 127 -17.46 -4.22 8.86
CA LYS A 127 -18.57 -5.16 8.97
C LYS A 127 -19.86 -4.36 9.16
N ASP A 128 -20.84 -4.66 8.31
CA ASP A 128 -22.13 -3.95 8.19
C ASP A 128 -22.10 -2.66 7.35
N GLN A 129 -20.94 -2.24 6.84
CA GLN A 129 -20.85 -1.23 5.80
C GLN A 129 -21.11 -1.85 4.41
N LYS A 130 -21.79 -1.12 3.54
CA LYS A 130 -21.87 -1.48 2.12
C LYS A 130 -20.66 -0.89 1.41
N THR A 131 -20.12 -1.62 0.44
CA THR A 131 -19.24 -1.04 -0.58
C THR A 131 -19.96 0.15 -1.20
N VAL A 132 -19.37 1.33 -1.11
CA VAL A 132 -19.94 2.57 -1.62
C VAL A 132 -19.81 2.58 -3.12
N GLU A 133 -18.59 2.32 -3.61
CA GLU A 133 -18.26 2.33 -5.01
C GLU A 133 -17.33 1.18 -5.40
N ARG A 134 -17.36 0.85 -6.69
CA ARG A 134 -16.53 -0.18 -7.30
C ARG A 134 -16.00 0.35 -8.62
N TYR A 135 -14.69 0.42 -8.73
CA TYR A 135 -13.99 0.94 -9.89
C TYR A 135 -13.22 -0.19 -10.57
N PRO A 136 -13.36 -0.39 -11.89
CA PRO A 136 -12.43 -1.27 -12.59
C PRO A 136 -11.04 -0.69 -12.41
N LEU A 137 -10.11 -1.50 -11.91
CA LEU A 137 -8.70 -1.18 -12.06
C LEU A 137 -8.42 -1.33 -13.55
N GLU A 138 -7.79 -0.32 -14.17
CA GLU A 138 -7.34 -0.48 -15.54
C GLU A 138 -6.49 -1.75 -15.61
N GLU A 139 -6.68 -2.57 -16.66
CA GLU A 139 -5.73 -3.64 -16.97
C GLU A 139 -4.39 -2.94 -17.14
N GLY A 140 -3.57 -3.01 -16.09
CA GLY A 140 -2.18 -2.69 -16.22
C GLY A 140 -1.61 -3.73 -17.16
N ASP A 141 -1.51 -3.40 -18.44
CA ASP A 141 -0.14 -3.44 -18.98
C ASP A 141 0.65 -2.62 -17.96
N GLY A 142 1.65 -3.23 -17.31
CA GLY A 142 2.48 -2.62 -16.28
C GLY A 142 3.31 -1.44 -16.79
N GLU A 143 2.73 -0.55 -17.58
CA GLU A 143 3.28 0.76 -17.88
C GLU A 143 2.98 1.65 -16.68
N LEU A 144 3.97 1.71 -15.79
CA LEU A 144 4.12 2.74 -14.78
C LEU A 144 3.79 4.10 -15.42
N LYS A 145 2.68 4.74 -15.03
CA LYS A 145 2.36 6.07 -15.56
C LYS A 145 3.33 7.07 -14.94
N ALA A 146 3.74 8.05 -15.73
CA ALA A 146 4.66 9.09 -15.27
C ALA A 146 4.10 9.76 -14.01
N GLY A 147 4.84 9.68 -12.90
CA GLY A 147 4.49 10.20 -11.58
C GLY A 147 4.01 9.18 -10.57
N ASP A 148 3.40 8.07 -11.00
CA ASP A 148 2.88 7.05 -10.08
C ASP A 148 4.00 6.40 -9.25
N VAL A 149 5.20 6.30 -9.81
CA VAL A 149 6.34 5.63 -9.17
C VAL A 149 6.99 6.52 -8.13
N LEU A 150 7.12 7.82 -8.42
CA LEU A 150 7.59 8.81 -7.45
C LEU A 150 6.63 8.91 -6.26
N ASP A 151 5.33 8.98 -6.51
CA ASP A 151 4.30 9.03 -5.48
C ASP A 151 4.34 7.77 -4.61
N HIS A 152 4.41 6.60 -5.23
CA HIS A 152 4.55 5.33 -4.53
C HIS A 152 5.83 5.26 -3.69
N PHE A 153 6.97 5.70 -4.23
CA PHE A 153 8.24 5.69 -3.52
C PHE A 153 8.25 6.62 -2.30
N ILE A 154 7.70 7.82 -2.45
CA ILE A 154 7.57 8.79 -1.37
C ILE A 154 6.62 8.26 -0.29
N GLY A 155 5.47 7.70 -0.69
CA GLY A 155 4.54 7.06 0.23
C GLY A 155 5.20 5.93 1.02
N MET A 156 5.98 5.08 0.35
CA MET A 156 6.71 4.00 0.99
C MET A 156 7.73 4.51 2.01
N ILE A 157 8.48 5.59 1.74
CA ILE A 157 9.40 6.19 2.71
C ILE A 157 8.64 6.79 3.89
N HIS A 158 7.52 7.47 3.64
CA HIS A 158 6.73 8.08 4.72
C HIS A 158 6.18 7.04 5.70
N ILE A 159 5.75 5.89 5.20
CA ILE A 159 5.19 4.79 6.01
C ILE A 159 6.28 4.10 6.83
N ASN A 160 7.46 3.93 6.23
CA ASN A 160 8.49 3.03 6.75
C ASN A 160 9.71 3.78 7.34
N SER A 161 9.70 5.11 7.36
CA SER A 161 10.77 5.90 7.96
C SER A 161 10.26 7.14 8.71
N ALA A 162 10.75 7.27 9.95
CA ALA A 162 10.50 8.44 10.78
C ALA A 162 11.23 9.71 10.26
N GLU A 163 12.28 9.55 9.45
CA GLU A 163 13.08 10.65 8.91
C GLU A 163 13.55 10.37 7.47
N PHE A 164 13.58 11.41 6.63
CA PHE A 164 14.20 11.37 5.30
C PHE A 164 15.72 11.55 5.43
N THR A 165 16.42 10.43 5.46
CA THR A 165 17.89 10.35 5.44
C THR A 165 18.35 9.68 4.16
N LYS A 166 19.61 9.85 3.78
CA LYS A 166 20.12 9.19 2.57
C LYS A 166 20.08 7.68 2.71
N GLU A 167 20.37 7.20 3.91
CA GLU A 167 20.35 5.80 4.28
C GLU A 167 18.94 5.21 4.18
N SER A 168 17.92 5.89 4.75
CA SER A 168 16.54 5.41 4.65
C SER A 168 16.06 5.39 3.20
N ILE A 169 16.26 6.47 2.44
CA ILE A 169 15.87 6.52 1.02
C ILE A 169 16.56 5.41 0.21
N ALA A 170 17.84 5.14 0.44
CA ALA A 170 18.57 4.08 -0.26
C ALA A 170 18.05 2.68 0.09
N GLU A 171 17.70 2.43 1.35
CA GLU A 171 17.11 1.16 1.79
C GLU A 171 15.76 0.92 1.14
N HIS A 172 14.92 1.96 1.10
CA HIS A 172 13.61 1.92 0.46
C HIS A 172 13.74 1.71 -1.04
N LEU A 173 14.71 2.35 -1.68
CA LEU A 173 14.97 2.18 -3.11
C LEU A 173 15.41 0.76 -3.43
N LYS A 174 16.26 0.17 -2.57
CA LYS A 174 16.65 -1.24 -2.66
C LYS A 174 15.44 -2.17 -2.56
N THR A 175 14.56 -1.94 -1.58
CA THR A 175 13.32 -2.70 -1.40
C THR A 175 12.43 -2.58 -2.63
N GLY A 176 12.16 -1.38 -3.13
CA GLY A 176 11.37 -1.16 -4.34
C GLY A 176 11.94 -1.91 -5.56
N ILE A 177 13.27 -1.86 -5.77
CA ILE A 177 13.94 -2.60 -6.86
C ILE A 177 13.87 -4.12 -6.65
N GLU A 178 13.94 -4.61 -5.41
CA GLU A 178 13.85 -6.04 -5.12
C GLU A 178 12.45 -6.60 -5.43
N TYR A 179 11.40 -5.79 -5.27
CA TYR A 179 10.01 -6.18 -5.54
C TYR A 179 9.58 -5.95 -6.99
N GLU A 180 9.85 -4.76 -7.52
CA GLU A 180 9.35 -4.28 -8.81
C GLU A 180 10.42 -4.39 -9.92
N GLY A 181 11.61 -4.85 -9.59
CA GLY A 181 12.72 -5.00 -10.54
C GLY A 181 13.45 -3.70 -10.88
N GLN A 182 14.41 -3.80 -11.80
CA GLN A 182 15.25 -2.66 -12.19
C GLN A 182 14.46 -1.55 -12.90
N GLU A 183 13.37 -1.92 -13.58
CA GLU A 183 12.46 -1.00 -14.26
C GLU A 183 11.80 0.02 -13.32
N TYR A 184 11.66 -0.31 -12.04
CA TYR A 184 11.22 0.62 -11.01
C TYR A 184 12.20 1.79 -10.80
N LEU A 185 13.50 1.50 -10.75
CA LEU A 185 14.53 2.55 -10.65
C LEU A 185 14.56 3.40 -11.92
N GLU A 186 14.45 2.77 -13.08
CA GLU A 186 14.45 3.47 -14.38
C GLU A 186 13.26 4.44 -14.49
N ALA A 187 12.06 4.00 -14.06
CA ALA A 187 10.88 4.84 -14.04
C ALA A 187 10.97 5.99 -13.02
N LEU A 188 11.50 5.74 -11.81
CA LEU A 188 11.77 6.79 -10.82
C LEU A 188 12.73 7.87 -11.36
N GLN A 189 13.80 7.44 -12.02
CA GLN A 189 14.76 8.36 -12.64
C GLN A 189 14.12 9.14 -13.80
N GLU A 190 13.20 8.52 -14.55
CA GLU A 190 12.44 9.16 -15.61
C GLU A 190 11.44 10.21 -15.06
N ASP A 191 10.72 9.91 -13.99
CA ASP A 191 9.81 10.84 -13.31
C ASP A 191 10.54 12.11 -12.83
N ILE A 192 11.70 11.91 -12.19
CA ILE A 192 12.57 13.01 -11.75
C ILE A 192 13.04 13.84 -12.93
N LYS A 193 13.50 13.19 -14.02
CA LYS A 193 13.99 13.86 -15.22
C LYS A 193 12.90 14.63 -15.96
N ASN A 194 11.68 14.11 -15.98
CA ASN A 194 10.52 14.73 -16.61
C ASN A 194 9.94 15.89 -15.77
N GLY A 195 10.49 16.14 -14.58
CA GLY A 195 10.10 17.26 -13.73
C GLY A 195 8.82 17.02 -12.96
N ILE A 196 8.37 15.76 -12.83
CA ILE A 196 7.18 15.41 -12.06
C ILE A 196 7.32 15.85 -10.60
N VAL A 197 8.53 15.79 -10.04
CA VAL A 197 8.83 16.29 -8.68
C VAL A 197 8.43 17.76 -8.48
N ALA A 198 8.53 18.60 -9.51
CA ALA A 198 8.14 20.00 -9.41
C ALA A 198 6.61 20.15 -9.35
N ASN A 199 5.87 19.34 -10.11
CA ASN A 199 4.42 19.28 -10.02
C ASN A 199 3.98 18.72 -8.66
N PHE A 200 4.69 17.70 -8.16
CA PHE A 200 4.46 17.13 -6.83
C PHE A 200 4.63 18.17 -5.72
N GLN A 201 5.67 19.00 -5.79
CA GLN A 201 5.88 20.12 -4.86
C GLN A 201 4.76 21.16 -4.90
N ASP A 202 4.10 21.35 -6.04
CA ASP A 202 3.01 22.31 -6.19
C ASP A 202 1.64 21.70 -5.80
N GLU A 203 1.47 20.38 -5.98
CA GLU A 203 0.23 19.64 -5.71
C GLU A 203 0.12 19.15 -4.25
N TYR A 204 1.22 18.72 -3.63
CA TYR A 204 1.27 18.07 -2.31
C TYR A 204 2.06 18.87 -1.26
N ALA A 205 2.26 20.17 -1.53
CA ALA A 205 3.18 21.10 -0.87
C ALA A 205 3.07 21.30 0.67
N VAL A 206 2.18 20.59 1.35
CA VAL A 206 1.92 20.79 2.78
C VAL A 206 2.58 19.72 3.65
N GLU A 207 2.89 18.53 3.12
CA GLU A 207 3.34 17.36 3.92
C GLU A 207 4.82 16.99 3.73
N LEU A 208 5.40 17.08 2.52
CA LEU A 208 6.85 16.91 2.32
C LEU A 208 7.58 18.25 2.25
N GLU A 209 8.49 18.50 3.19
CA GLU A 209 9.38 19.65 3.09
C GLU A 209 10.34 19.50 1.89
N LYS A 210 10.56 20.59 1.16
CA LYS A 210 11.49 20.68 0.02
C LYS A 210 12.85 19.99 0.22
N PRO A 211 13.51 20.05 1.39
CA PRO A 211 14.77 19.35 1.63
C PRO A 211 14.68 17.81 1.52
N ALA A 212 13.53 17.21 1.84
CA ALA A 212 13.33 15.76 1.72
C ALA A 212 13.27 15.32 0.25
N LEU A 213 12.57 16.08 -0.59
CA LEU A 213 12.50 15.84 -2.04
C LEU A 213 13.86 16.04 -2.71
N ASP A 214 14.62 17.06 -2.31
CA ASP A 214 15.99 17.26 -2.81
C ASP A 214 16.90 16.07 -2.46
N LEU A 215 16.71 15.46 -1.27
CA LEU A 215 17.45 14.27 -0.84
C LEU A 215 17.06 13.03 -1.65
N ILE A 216 15.76 12.85 -1.96
CA ILE A 216 15.25 11.77 -2.82
C ILE A 216 15.84 11.87 -4.22
N ILE A 217 15.80 13.06 -4.81
CA ILE A 217 16.39 13.33 -6.13
C ILE A 217 17.88 12.96 -6.14
N GLU A 218 18.62 13.36 -5.10
CA GLU A 218 20.05 13.06 -4.99
C GLU A 218 20.30 11.55 -4.95
N VAL A 219 19.65 10.83 -4.03
CA VAL A 219 19.89 9.40 -3.82
C VAL A 219 19.46 8.57 -5.03
N VAL A 220 18.28 8.83 -5.61
CA VAL A 220 17.77 8.08 -6.76
C VAL A 220 18.66 8.24 -8.00
N ASN A 221 19.20 9.44 -8.25
CA ASN A 221 20.09 9.69 -9.38
C ASN A 221 21.50 9.10 -9.19
N GLU A 222 21.95 8.93 -7.95
CA GLU A 222 23.25 8.34 -7.62
C GLU A 222 23.23 6.81 -7.52
N TYR A 223 22.03 6.22 -7.40
CA TYR A 223 21.83 4.78 -7.28
C TYR A 223 22.16 4.04 -8.57
N LYS A 224 22.83 2.88 -8.47
CA LYS A 224 23.37 2.09 -9.59
C LYS A 224 22.94 0.64 -9.55
#